data_AF-A0A1L9TUQ4-F1
#
_entry.id   AF-A0A1L9TUQ4-F1
#
_cell.length_a   1.000
_cell.length_b   1.000
_cell.length_c   1.000
_cell.angle_alpha   90.00
_cell.angle_beta   90.00
_cell.angle_gamma   90.00
#
_symmetry.space_group_name_H-M   'P 1'
#
loop_
_entity.id
_entity.type
_entity.pdbx_description
1 polymer ?
#
loop_
_entity_poly.entity_id
_entity_poly.type
_entity_poly.pdbx_seq_one_letter_code
_entity_poly.pdbx_strand_id
1 'polypeptide(L)'
;MATSQPPIRLTSHKNFVHRLVFSTLTGRTVHISQIRPSSPTNPGLAPHEISFLRLLEAVTNGSQMEISYTGTILVYKPGLITGSGTGGTVIRHEIPAGCTRGVSYFLIPLCLMAPFSKAPIKVLFTGPGVITSSTPTGDMSVDSVRTAILPLFNQFGIFNNIELRVLRRSNPGPNGRGGGGEVQLVFGHQVRLPKTLHLMNAGRIKKVRGVAYSVGVSASNNARMIDVTRGILNPLVPDTYIFSDVSSAPLVPAPERNNPSAKKKIGLGFGLSLVAESSTGCLFSADVASPPSGGQPPEDIGKQCAYQLLEEISKGGCVAPAAFSTMIGLMTMGSEDVGRIQVGRDIIGDESSIQLARDLSKFGAPGWGLRDAGDDSNDVIISVVGRGIGNVGRKVA
;
A
#
# COMPACT_ATOMS: atom_id res chain seq x y z
N MET A 1 0.43 31.83 -17.95
CA MET A 1 -0.96 31.42 -18.21
C MET A 1 -0.97 29.91 -18.33
N ALA A 2 -1.58 29.18 -17.39
CA ALA A 2 -1.68 27.72 -17.49
C ALA A 2 -2.70 27.39 -18.59
N THR A 3 -2.25 26.79 -19.68
CA THR A 3 -3.13 26.21 -20.70
C THR A 3 -3.99 25.16 -20.01
N SER A 4 -5.28 25.46 -19.83
CA SER A 4 -6.25 24.55 -19.21
C SER A 4 -6.48 23.34 -20.13
N GLN A 5 -5.59 22.34 -20.05
CA GLN A 5 -5.82 21.06 -20.69
C GLN A 5 -7.14 20.47 -20.17
N PRO A 6 -7.97 19.88 -21.05
CA PRO A 6 -9.25 19.32 -20.63
C PRO A 6 -9.02 18.21 -19.58
N PRO A 7 -9.94 18.07 -18.60
CA PRO A 7 -9.80 17.08 -17.56
C PRO A 7 -9.81 15.66 -18.16
N ILE A 8 -8.94 14.78 -17.64
CA ILE A 8 -8.92 13.38 -18.05
C ILE A 8 -10.18 12.71 -17.51
N ARG A 9 -11.00 12.17 -18.42
CA ARG A 9 -12.22 11.45 -18.06
C ARG A 9 -11.92 9.97 -17.81
N LEU A 10 -12.18 9.53 -16.59
CA LEU A 10 -12.05 8.16 -16.14
C LEU A 10 -13.41 7.64 -15.68
N THR A 11 -13.58 6.33 -15.75
CA THR A 11 -14.82 5.65 -15.34
C THR A 11 -14.50 4.57 -14.32
N SER A 12 -15.47 4.24 -13.48
CA SER A 12 -15.37 3.21 -12.44
C SER A 12 -14.53 3.60 -11.21
N HIS A 13 -14.76 2.86 -10.14
CA HIS A 13 -14.07 2.95 -8.85
C HIS A 13 -12.82 2.05 -8.75
N LYS A 14 -12.56 1.19 -9.75
CA LYS A 14 -11.33 0.39 -9.79
C LYS A 14 -10.10 1.29 -9.86
N ASN A 15 -9.05 0.96 -9.10
CA ASN A 15 -7.80 1.73 -8.98
C ASN A 15 -8.00 3.22 -8.63
N PHE A 16 -9.10 3.56 -7.94
CA PHE A 16 -9.46 4.94 -7.60
C PHE A 16 -8.30 5.71 -6.97
N VAL A 17 -7.62 5.11 -6.00
CA VAL A 17 -6.51 5.78 -5.29
C VAL A 17 -5.31 6.02 -6.17
N HIS A 18 -4.89 5.04 -6.96
CA HIS A 18 -3.76 5.19 -7.87
C HIS A 18 -4.03 6.29 -8.91
N ARG A 19 -5.25 6.39 -9.43
CA ARG A 19 -5.65 7.45 -10.36
C ARG A 19 -5.53 8.85 -9.73
N LEU A 20 -5.93 9.00 -8.47
CA LEU A 20 -5.76 10.27 -7.75
C LEU A 20 -4.29 10.59 -7.53
N VAL A 21 -3.49 9.61 -7.13
CA VAL A 21 -2.03 9.78 -6.95
C VAL A 21 -1.35 10.20 -8.25
N PHE A 22 -1.64 9.53 -9.37
CA PHE A 22 -1.07 9.91 -10.67
C PHE A 22 -1.58 11.26 -11.16
N SER A 23 -2.82 11.63 -10.86
CA SER A 23 -3.32 12.98 -11.07
C SER A 23 -2.50 14.01 -10.29
N THR A 24 -2.22 13.76 -9.01
CA THR A 24 -1.38 14.63 -8.19
C THR A 24 0.06 14.71 -8.67
N LEU A 25 0.67 13.58 -9.06
CA LEU A 25 2.05 13.54 -9.56
C LEU A 25 2.19 14.24 -10.92
N THR A 26 1.22 14.07 -11.82
CA THR A 26 1.26 14.66 -13.17
C THR A 26 0.70 16.08 -13.23
N GLY A 27 0.06 16.57 -12.17
CA GLY A 27 -0.61 17.87 -12.14
C GLY A 27 -1.82 17.97 -13.07
N ARG A 28 -2.38 16.84 -13.51
CA ARG A 28 -3.53 16.81 -14.45
C ARG A 28 -4.84 16.62 -13.73
N THR A 29 -5.81 17.49 -14.01
CA THR A 29 -7.19 17.38 -13.51
C THR A 29 -7.85 16.10 -14.02
N VAL A 30 -8.52 15.39 -13.12
CA VAL A 30 -9.28 14.17 -13.43
C VAL A 30 -10.76 14.34 -13.12
N HIS A 31 -11.59 13.74 -13.96
CA HIS A 31 -13.02 13.61 -13.79
C HIS A 31 -13.37 12.11 -13.78
N ILE A 32 -13.66 11.57 -12.60
CA ILE A 32 -14.01 10.16 -12.40
C ILE A 32 -15.53 10.05 -12.29
N SER A 33 -16.16 9.36 -13.23
CA SER A 33 -17.60 9.09 -13.23
C SER A 33 -17.91 7.61 -13.01
N GLN A 34 -19.19 7.31 -12.75
CA GLN A 34 -19.67 5.94 -12.57
C GLN A 34 -18.99 5.23 -11.38
N ILE A 35 -18.89 5.91 -10.25
CA ILE A 35 -18.46 5.30 -8.98
C ILE A 35 -19.66 4.55 -8.39
N ARG A 36 -19.60 3.22 -8.47
CA ARG A 36 -20.64 2.27 -7.98
C ARG A 36 -22.08 2.66 -8.36
N PRO A 37 -22.38 2.92 -9.65
CA PRO A 37 -23.73 3.29 -10.09
C PRO A 37 -24.73 2.14 -9.96
N SER A 38 -24.24 0.90 -10.01
CA SER A 38 -25.03 -0.33 -10.00
C SER A 38 -25.34 -0.86 -8.60
N SER A 39 -24.78 -0.25 -7.54
CA SER A 39 -24.99 -0.69 -6.15
C SER A 39 -26.27 -0.02 -5.60
N PRO A 40 -27.37 -0.76 -5.40
CA PRO A 40 -28.62 -0.18 -4.90
C PRO A 40 -28.54 0.19 -3.42
N THR A 41 -27.63 -0.44 -2.66
CA THR A 41 -27.54 -0.27 -1.20
C THR A 41 -26.59 0.85 -0.80
N ASN A 42 -25.50 1.05 -1.55
CA ASN A 42 -24.49 2.08 -1.26
C ASN A 42 -23.91 2.61 -2.59
N PRO A 43 -24.63 3.49 -3.29
CA PRO A 43 -24.11 4.15 -4.48
C PRO A 43 -23.05 5.19 -4.11
N GLY A 44 -22.10 5.43 -5.02
CA GLY A 44 -21.09 6.47 -4.88
C GLY A 44 -19.85 6.08 -4.08
N LEU A 45 -19.18 7.10 -3.52
CA LEU A 45 -17.92 6.98 -2.79
C LEU A 45 -18.08 6.21 -1.47
N ALA A 46 -17.15 5.30 -1.21
CA ALA A 46 -17.08 4.57 0.05
C ALA A 46 -16.42 5.43 1.14
N PRO A 47 -16.68 5.16 2.44
CA PRO A 47 -16.10 5.93 3.54
C PRO A 47 -14.56 6.00 3.52
N HIS A 48 -13.89 4.91 3.12
CA HIS A 48 -12.43 4.87 3.02
C HIS A 48 -11.89 5.71 1.84
N GLU A 49 -12.66 5.86 0.76
CA GLU A 49 -12.30 6.74 -0.36
C GLU A 49 -12.45 8.21 0.03
N ILE A 50 -13.51 8.57 0.75
CA ILE A 50 -13.70 9.93 1.28
C ILE A 50 -12.59 10.26 2.29
N SER A 51 -12.22 9.32 3.16
CA SER A 51 -11.09 9.49 4.08
C SER A 51 -9.78 9.70 3.30
N PHE A 52 -9.57 8.96 2.21
CA PHE A 52 -8.38 9.13 1.37
C PHE A 52 -8.34 10.52 0.70
N LEU A 53 -9.49 11.02 0.23
CA LEU A 53 -9.60 12.38 -0.30
C LEU A 53 -9.21 13.43 0.75
N ARG A 54 -9.69 13.30 1.99
CA ARG A 54 -9.30 14.17 3.11
C ARG A 54 -7.80 14.10 3.43
N LEU A 55 -7.21 12.91 3.34
CA LEU A 55 -5.76 12.73 3.50
C LEU A 55 -5.00 13.47 2.38
N LEU A 56 -5.48 13.35 1.14
CA LEU A 56 -4.87 13.99 -0.02
C LEU A 56 -4.95 15.52 0.07
N GLU A 57 -6.07 16.07 0.53
CA GLU A 57 -6.24 17.49 0.82
C GLU A 57 -5.30 17.97 1.94
N ALA A 58 -5.08 17.16 2.98
CA ALA A 58 -4.17 17.53 4.07
C ALA A 58 -2.67 17.50 3.67
N VAL A 59 -2.30 16.66 2.71
CA VAL A 59 -0.90 16.48 2.26
C VAL A 59 -0.54 17.42 1.10
N THR A 60 -1.53 17.88 0.35
CA THR A 60 -1.36 18.78 -0.79
C THR A 60 -1.82 20.19 -0.47
N ASN A 61 -1.32 21.18 -1.22
CA ASN A 61 -1.75 22.57 -1.08
C ASN A 61 -2.33 23.05 -2.41
N GLY A 62 -3.51 23.67 -2.33
CA GLY A 62 -4.24 24.19 -3.50
C GLY A 62 -4.98 23.12 -4.32
N SER A 63 -5.16 21.91 -3.79
CA SER A 63 -6.03 20.92 -4.44
C SER A 63 -7.50 21.29 -4.28
N GLN A 64 -8.31 21.07 -5.32
CA GLN A 64 -9.76 21.25 -5.26
C GLN A 64 -10.46 19.94 -5.61
N MET A 65 -11.47 19.58 -4.82
CA MET A 65 -12.26 18.37 -4.98
C MET A 65 -13.74 18.75 -5.03
N GLU A 66 -14.42 18.37 -6.11
CA GLU A 66 -15.86 18.60 -6.29
C GLU A 66 -16.54 17.24 -6.42
N ILE A 67 -17.43 16.93 -5.47
CA ILE A 67 -18.18 15.66 -5.41
C ILE A 67 -19.62 15.95 -5.82
N SER A 68 -20.20 15.12 -6.69
CA SER A 68 -21.61 15.26 -7.06
C SER A 68 -22.54 15.00 -5.87
N TYR A 69 -23.77 15.53 -5.94
CA TYR A 69 -24.80 15.29 -4.91
C TYR A 69 -25.01 13.79 -4.62
N THR A 70 -24.93 12.95 -5.65
CA THR A 70 -25.06 11.48 -5.57
C THR A 70 -23.77 10.76 -5.14
N GLY A 71 -22.63 11.46 -5.07
CA GLY A 71 -21.32 10.86 -4.78
C GLY A 71 -20.79 9.91 -5.87
N THR A 72 -21.43 9.84 -7.05
CA THR A 72 -21.05 8.94 -8.14
C THR A 72 -20.07 9.55 -9.14
N ILE A 73 -19.84 10.87 -9.04
CA ILE A 73 -18.90 11.63 -9.86
C ILE A 73 -18.00 12.45 -8.94
N LEU A 74 -16.70 12.44 -9.24
CA LEU A 74 -15.67 13.24 -8.58
C LEU A 74 -14.86 13.99 -9.64
N VAL A 75 -14.71 15.30 -9.44
CA VAL A 75 -13.72 16.12 -10.15
C VAL A 75 -12.60 16.48 -9.19
N TYR A 76 -11.37 16.08 -9.52
CA TYR A 76 -10.19 16.37 -8.72
C TYR A 76 -9.21 17.22 -9.53
N LYS A 77 -8.96 18.43 -9.05
CA LYS A 77 -7.93 19.35 -9.54
C LYS A 77 -6.73 19.25 -8.60
N PRO A 78 -5.61 18.66 -9.03
CA PRO A 78 -4.47 18.43 -8.16
C PRO A 78 -3.76 19.74 -7.78
N GLY A 79 -3.26 19.79 -6.55
CA GLY A 79 -2.41 20.86 -6.03
C GLY A 79 -0.93 20.45 -5.95
N LEU A 80 -0.11 21.27 -5.30
CA LEU A 80 1.31 20.95 -5.06
C LEU A 80 1.45 20.04 -3.83
N ILE A 81 2.35 19.06 -3.88
CA ILE A 81 2.63 18.18 -2.74
C ILE A 81 3.56 18.91 -1.77
N THR A 82 3.00 19.50 -0.72
CA THR A 82 3.78 20.26 0.28
C THR A 82 4.33 19.38 1.39
N GLY A 83 3.69 18.25 1.68
CA GLY A 83 4.01 17.44 2.86
C GLY A 83 3.62 18.15 4.16
N SER A 84 4.35 17.89 5.25
CA SER A 84 4.02 18.42 6.59
C SER A 84 4.31 19.93 6.82
N GLY A 85 4.48 20.71 5.75
CA GLY A 85 4.81 22.13 5.81
C GLY A 85 6.18 22.44 6.44
N THR A 86 6.59 23.71 6.40
CA THR A 86 7.88 24.19 6.93
C THR A 86 7.97 24.22 8.46
N GLY A 87 6.92 23.79 9.18
CA GLY A 87 6.87 23.76 10.64
C GLY A 87 7.11 22.38 11.27
N GLY A 88 7.29 21.32 10.47
CA GLY A 88 7.55 19.97 10.98
C GLY A 88 6.39 19.34 11.77
N THR A 89 5.19 19.92 11.72
CA THR A 89 4.00 19.45 12.41
C THR A 89 3.53 18.12 11.84
N VAL A 90 3.28 17.13 12.71
CA VAL A 90 2.75 15.83 12.29
C VAL A 90 1.30 16.00 11.84
N ILE A 91 1.01 15.62 10.59
CA ILE A 91 -0.34 15.61 10.05
C ILE A 91 -1.10 14.48 10.73
N ARG A 92 -2.13 14.80 11.50
CA ARG A 92 -3.00 13.81 12.14
C ARG A 92 -4.16 13.50 11.20
N HIS A 93 -4.26 12.25 10.74
CA HIS A 93 -5.35 11.79 9.90
C HIS A 93 -6.22 10.80 10.68
N GLU A 94 -7.45 11.21 10.96
CA GLU A 94 -8.41 10.37 11.67
C GLU A 94 -9.26 9.55 10.69
N ILE A 95 -9.15 8.22 10.78
CA ILE A 95 -9.91 7.29 9.94
C ILE A 95 -11.23 6.92 10.65
N PRO A 96 -12.40 7.09 10.00
CA PRO A 96 -13.70 6.84 10.62
C PRO A 96 -13.97 5.34 10.86
N ALA A 97 -14.83 5.05 11.85
CA ALA A 97 -15.13 3.69 12.30
C ALA A 97 -15.71 2.77 11.22
N GLY A 98 -16.34 3.34 10.18
CA GLY A 98 -16.89 2.60 9.05
C GLY A 98 -15.86 2.07 8.05
N CYS A 99 -14.56 2.25 8.31
CA CYS A 99 -13.51 1.73 7.44
C CYS A 99 -13.44 0.20 7.52
N THR A 100 -13.47 -0.45 6.36
CA THR A 100 -13.30 -1.90 6.18
C THR A 100 -11.94 -2.28 5.60
N ARG A 101 -11.18 -1.27 5.12
CA ARG A 101 -9.89 -1.44 4.45
C ARG A 101 -8.75 -1.29 5.46
N GLY A 102 -7.64 -1.97 5.17
CA GLY A 102 -6.41 -1.88 5.94
C GLY A 102 -5.77 -0.49 5.80
N VAL A 103 -4.95 -0.10 6.77
CA VAL A 103 -4.19 1.17 6.71
C VAL A 103 -3.19 1.20 5.55
N SER A 104 -2.77 0.03 5.04
CA SER A 104 -1.94 -0.10 3.83
C SER A 104 -2.58 0.52 2.59
N TYR A 105 -3.92 0.54 2.51
CA TYR A 105 -4.67 1.26 1.47
C TYR A 105 -4.36 2.76 1.42
N PHE A 106 -4.02 3.37 2.56
CA PHE A 106 -3.63 4.78 2.66
C PHE A 106 -2.10 4.94 2.60
N LEU A 107 -1.35 4.00 3.17
CA LEU A 107 0.11 4.06 3.25
C LEU A 107 0.80 3.87 1.91
N ILE A 108 0.45 2.84 1.12
CA ILE A 108 1.13 2.56 -0.15
C ILE A 108 1.04 3.76 -1.11
N PRO A 109 -0.15 4.35 -1.34
CA PRO A 109 -0.31 5.55 -2.16
C PRO A 109 0.44 6.77 -1.62
N LEU A 110 0.43 6.95 -0.29
CA LEU A 110 1.17 8.03 0.35
C LEU A 110 2.68 7.84 0.19
N CYS A 111 3.20 6.62 0.29
CA CYS A 111 4.61 6.30 0.06
C CYS A 111 5.02 6.56 -1.40
N LEU A 112 4.12 6.33 -2.36
CA LEU A 112 4.38 6.66 -3.77
C LEU A 112 4.50 8.17 -4.01
N MET A 113 3.73 8.98 -3.29
CA MET A 113 3.75 10.45 -3.39
C MET A 113 4.86 11.13 -2.57
N ALA A 114 5.22 10.54 -1.43
CA ALA A 114 6.11 11.15 -0.45
C ALA A 114 7.50 11.60 -0.97
N PRO A 115 8.18 10.86 -1.87
CA PRO A 115 9.47 11.28 -2.43
C PRO A 115 9.40 12.60 -3.20
N PHE A 116 8.23 12.93 -3.77
CA PHE A 116 8.02 14.10 -4.62
C PHE A 116 7.46 15.31 -3.87
N SER A 117 7.40 15.24 -2.54
CA SER A 117 6.94 16.34 -1.69
C SER A 117 7.99 17.44 -1.52
N LYS A 118 7.56 18.68 -1.26
CA LYS A 118 8.48 19.79 -0.98
C LYS A 118 9.23 19.64 0.35
N ALA A 119 8.55 19.11 1.37
CA ALA A 119 9.08 18.91 2.72
C ALA A 119 8.74 17.49 3.21
N PRO A 120 9.46 16.97 4.22
CA PRO A 120 9.19 15.65 4.80
C PRO A 120 7.71 15.42 5.12
N ILE A 121 7.23 14.21 4.79
CA ILE A 121 5.87 13.79 5.13
C ILE A 121 5.91 13.08 6.48
N LYS A 122 5.25 13.65 7.49
CA LYS A 122 5.03 13.05 8.80
C LYS A 122 3.53 12.94 9.02
N VAL A 123 3.00 11.72 8.91
CA VAL A 123 1.57 11.45 9.09
C VAL A 123 1.38 10.48 10.24
N LEU A 124 0.48 10.83 11.15
CA LEU A 124 -0.01 9.95 12.20
C LEU A 124 -1.46 9.56 11.85
N PHE A 125 -1.65 8.27 11.55
CA PHE A 125 -2.96 7.67 11.37
C PHE A 125 -3.52 7.30 12.74
N THR A 126 -4.67 7.88 13.08
CA THR A 126 -5.40 7.62 14.32
C THR A 126 -6.86 7.33 14.01
N GLY A 127 -7.62 6.91 15.02
CA GLY A 127 -9.07 6.86 14.95
C GLY A 127 -9.66 5.43 15.00
N PRO A 128 -10.99 5.34 15.09
CA PRO A 128 -11.72 4.09 15.29
C PRO A 128 -11.80 3.20 14.05
N GLY A 129 -11.20 3.59 12.93
CA GLY A 129 -11.17 2.84 11.68
C GLY A 129 -9.80 2.26 11.30
N VAL A 130 -8.77 2.46 12.13
CA VAL A 130 -7.40 2.08 11.77
C VAL A 130 -7.17 0.59 12.02
N ILE A 131 -7.10 -0.17 10.94
CA ILE A 131 -6.77 -1.60 10.92
C ILE A 131 -5.32 -1.75 10.46
N THR A 132 -4.47 -2.36 11.29
CA THR A 132 -3.03 -2.53 11.00
C THR A 132 -2.67 -3.92 10.46
N SER A 133 -3.61 -4.85 10.52
CA SER A 133 -3.47 -6.21 10.01
C SER A 133 -3.82 -6.29 8.52
N SER A 134 -3.54 -7.45 7.91
CA SER A 134 -4.14 -7.82 6.62
C SER A 134 -5.67 -7.86 6.71
N THR A 135 -6.34 -7.59 5.58
CA THR A 135 -7.79 -7.63 5.48
C THR A 135 -8.25 -8.66 4.44
N PRO A 136 -9.48 -9.21 4.58
CA PRO A 136 -10.04 -10.13 3.58
C PRO A 136 -10.19 -9.51 2.18
N THR A 137 -10.11 -8.17 2.06
CA THR A 137 -10.15 -7.46 0.77
C THR A 137 -8.79 -7.44 0.06
N GLY A 138 -7.78 -8.11 0.58
CA GLY A 138 -6.44 -8.20 -0.02
C GLY A 138 -5.52 -7.04 0.35
N ASP A 139 -5.78 -6.32 1.44
CA ASP A 139 -4.87 -5.28 1.90
C ASP A 139 -3.70 -5.89 2.68
N MET A 140 -2.49 -5.37 2.48
CA MET A 140 -1.29 -5.81 3.20
C MET A 140 -1.29 -5.41 4.67
N SER A 141 -0.55 -6.13 5.50
CA SER A 141 -0.27 -5.72 6.88
C SER A 141 0.70 -4.53 6.92
N VAL A 142 0.72 -3.79 8.03
CA VAL A 142 1.69 -2.68 8.20
C VAL A 142 3.12 -3.19 8.25
N ASP A 143 3.32 -4.41 8.77
CA ASP A 143 4.63 -5.06 8.80
C ASP A 143 5.14 -5.31 7.39
N SER A 144 4.31 -5.89 6.51
CA SER A 144 4.69 -6.14 5.12
C SER A 144 4.87 -4.86 4.31
N VAL A 145 4.09 -3.80 4.56
CA VAL A 145 4.40 -2.49 3.96
C VAL A 145 5.79 -2.02 4.40
N ARG A 146 6.13 -2.16 5.68
CA ARG A 146 7.43 -1.76 6.23
C ARG A 146 8.61 -2.57 5.69
N THR A 147 8.46 -3.88 5.54
CA THR A 147 9.58 -4.78 5.19
C THR A 147 9.61 -5.22 3.73
N ALA A 148 8.49 -5.13 3.00
CA ALA A 148 8.40 -5.50 1.59
C ALA A 148 8.33 -4.27 0.66
N ILE A 149 7.57 -3.23 1.03
CA ILE A 149 7.37 -2.07 0.15
C ILE A 149 8.42 -0.98 0.38
N LEU A 150 8.68 -0.58 1.63
CA LEU A 150 9.65 0.51 1.90
C LEU A 150 11.07 0.21 1.40
N PRO A 151 11.62 -1.02 1.53
CA PRO A 151 12.98 -1.27 1.06
C PRO A 151 13.11 -1.22 -0.47
N LEU A 152 12.01 -1.36 -1.24
CA LEU A 152 12.05 -1.19 -2.70
C LEU A 152 12.43 0.24 -3.08
N PHE A 153 12.07 1.24 -2.27
CA PHE A 153 12.47 2.63 -2.48
C PHE A 153 14.00 2.81 -2.43
N ASN A 154 14.73 1.97 -1.69
CA ASN A 154 16.19 2.01 -1.66
C ASN A 154 16.79 1.75 -3.04
N GLN A 155 16.18 0.86 -3.84
CA GLN A 155 16.62 0.56 -5.22
C GLN A 155 16.46 1.79 -6.13
N PHE A 156 15.47 2.65 -5.86
CA PHE A 156 15.27 3.92 -6.56
C PHE A 156 16.14 5.07 -6.02
N GLY A 157 17.03 4.81 -5.06
CA GLY A 157 17.90 5.82 -4.43
C GLY A 157 17.22 6.61 -3.31
N ILE A 158 16.12 6.09 -2.76
CA ILE A 158 15.33 6.72 -1.70
C ILE A 158 15.45 5.91 -0.40
N PHE A 159 16.34 6.34 0.50
CA PHE A 159 16.67 5.56 1.69
C PHE A 159 16.76 6.36 3.00
N ASN A 160 16.95 7.69 2.95
CA ASN A 160 17.19 8.45 4.18
C ASN A 160 15.89 8.68 4.98
N ASN A 161 15.97 8.54 6.31
CA ASN A 161 14.90 8.98 7.23
C ASN A 161 13.49 8.48 6.86
N ILE A 162 13.38 7.25 6.35
CA ILE A 162 12.09 6.58 6.11
C ILE A 162 11.82 5.68 7.31
N GLU A 163 10.73 5.93 8.01
CA GLU A 163 10.37 5.19 9.21
C GLU A 163 8.87 4.99 9.30
N LEU A 164 8.47 3.74 9.57
CA LEU A 164 7.08 3.36 9.80
C LEU A 164 6.98 2.74 11.19
N ARG A 165 6.44 3.51 12.14
CA ARG A 165 6.26 3.09 13.54
C ARG A 165 4.82 2.70 13.79
N VAL A 166 4.63 1.52 14.34
CA VAL A 166 3.32 1.07 14.85
C VAL A 166 3.28 1.40 16.33
N LEU A 167 2.44 2.35 16.73
CA LEU A 167 2.25 2.72 18.14
C LEU A 167 1.23 1.81 18.80
N ARG A 168 0.17 1.47 18.07
CA ARG A 168 -0.87 0.52 18.51
C ARG A 168 -1.29 -0.35 17.34
N ARG A 169 -1.36 -1.66 17.58
CA ARG A 169 -1.88 -2.64 16.63
C ARG A 169 -3.38 -2.83 16.78
N SER A 170 -4.04 -3.14 15.68
CA SER A 170 -5.46 -3.53 15.65
C SER A 170 -5.73 -4.48 14.50
N ASN A 171 -6.48 -5.54 14.76
CA ASN A 171 -7.14 -6.33 13.74
C ASN A 171 -8.48 -5.68 13.33
N PRO A 172 -9.19 -6.21 12.32
CA PRO A 172 -10.52 -5.73 11.97
C PRO A 172 -11.50 -6.07 13.11
N GLY A 173 -12.42 -5.14 13.41
CA GLY A 173 -13.50 -5.37 14.35
C GLY A 173 -14.57 -6.35 13.82
N PRO A 174 -15.59 -6.67 14.64
CA PRO A 174 -16.71 -7.50 14.23
C PRO A 174 -17.35 -6.99 12.92
N ASN A 175 -17.72 -7.89 12.02
CA ASN A 175 -18.22 -7.60 10.66
C ASN A 175 -17.18 -6.91 9.74
N GLY A 176 -15.88 -7.00 10.07
CA GLY A 176 -14.80 -6.45 9.25
C GLY A 176 -14.76 -4.92 9.23
N ARG A 177 -15.42 -4.26 10.20
CA ARG A 177 -15.48 -2.80 10.32
C ARG A 177 -14.80 -2.35 11.59
N GLY A 178 -14.09 -1.23 11.48
CA GLY A 178 -13.47 -0.57 12.62
C GLY A 178 -12.16 -1.23 13.06
N GLY A 179 -11.40 -0.43 13.78
CA GLY A 179 -10.12 -0.78 14.37
C GLY A 179 -9.76 0.25 15.45
N GLY A 180 -8.57 0.14 16.03
CA GLY A 180 -8.09 1.08 17.03
C GLY A 180 -6.58 1.24 17.00
N GLY A 181 -5.99 1.01 15.83
CA GLY A 181 -4.56 1.12 15.62
C GLY A 181 -4.10 2.57 15.57
N GLU A 182 -2.80 2.76 15.81
CA GLU A 182 -2.12 4.04 15.63
C GLU A 182 -0.81 3.77 14.91
N VAL A 183 -0.62 4.42 13.77
CA VAL A 183 0.56 4.21 12.90
C VAL A 183 1.13 5.57 12.51
N GLN A 184 2.43 5.73 12.69
CA GLN A 184 3.15 6.92 12.31
C GLN A 184 4.08 6.61 11.13
N LEU A 185 3.89 7.32 10.02
CA LEU A 185 4.78 7.33 8.87
C LEU A 185 5.62 8.61 8.89
N VAL A 186 6.93 8.45 8.78
CA VAL A 186 7.90 9.52 8.57
C VAL A 186 8.64 9.23 7.28
N PHE A 187 8.54 10.13 6.31
CA PHE A 187 9.23 10.04 5.04
C PHE A 187 10.10 11.29 4.86
N GLY A 188 11.37 11.16 5.24
CA GLY A 188 12.31 12.28 5.34
C GLY A 188 13.20 12.50 4.12
N HIS A 189 13.07 11.70 3.05
CA HIS A 189 13.96 11.81 1.89
C HIS A 189 13.21 12.14 0.60
N GLN A 190 13.33 13.40 0.21
CA GLN A 190 12.73 13.90 -1.02
C GLN A 190 13.77 13.84 -2.15
N VAL A 191 13.37 13.31 -3.30
CA VAL A 191 14.22 13.24 -4.48
C VAL A 191 13.66 14.13 -5.59
N ARG A 192 14.55 14.64 -6.45
CA ARG A 192 14.13 15.34 -7.66
C ARG A 192 13.54 14.34 -8.65
N LEU A 193 14.32 13.32 -8.99
CA LEU A 193 13.93 12.20 -9.85
C LEU A 193 14.43 10.90 -9.19
N PRO A 194 13.61 9.84 -9.14
CA PRO A 194 14.09 8.52 -8.72
C PRO A 194 15.05 7.98 -9.78
N LYS A 195 16.00 7.14 -9.33
CA LYS A 195 16.94 6.47 -10.24
C LYS A 195 16.20 5.47 -11.12
N THR A 196 16.63 5.32 -12.37
CA THR A 196 16.14 4.28 -13.27
C THR A 196 16.61 2.91 -12.78
N LEU A 197 15.67 1.98 -12.73
CA LEU A 197 15.89 0.62 -12.22
C LEU A 197 16.06 -0.36 -13.38
N HIS A 198 17.08 -1.21 -13.28
CA HIS A 198 17.30 -2.35 -14.16
C HIS A 198 17.38 -3.62 -13.33
N LEU A 199 16.27 -4.37 -13.28
CA LEU A 199 16.11 -5.50 -12.40
C LEU A 199 15.64 -6.70 -13.22
N MET A 200 16.62 -7.42 -13.72
CA MET A 200 16.50 -8.45 -14.77
C MET A 200 16.85 -9.86 -14.25
N ASN A 201 16.99 -9.99 -12.93
CA ASN A 201 17.37 -11.25 -12.32
C ASN A 201 16.76 -11.34 -10.92
N ALA A 202 15.87 -12.31 -10.73
CA ALA A 202 15.22 -12.56 -9.45
C ALA A 202 16.19 -13.13 -8.40
N GLY A 203 17.32 -13.70 -8.84
CA GLY A 203 18.32 -14.30 -7.97
C GLY A 203 17.77 -15.53 -7.22
N ARG A 204 18.47 -15.92 -6.15
CA ARG A 204 18.01 -16.99 -5.25
C ARG A 204 17.48 -16.39 -3.96
N ILE A 205 16.47 -17.02 -3.37
CA ILE A 205 15.95 -16.63 -2.05
C ILE A 205 17.03 -16.95 -1.02
N LYS A 206 17.51 -15.91 -0.34
CA LYS A 206 18.58 -16.01 0.65
C LYS A 206 18.03 -16.33 2.03
N LYS A 207 16.95 -15.65 2.42
CA LYS A 207 16.41 -15.69 3.77
C LYS A 207 14.94 -15.34 3.79
N VAL A 208 14.24 -15.82 4.80
CA VAL A 208 12.85 -15.46 5.08
C VAL A 208 12.78 -14.77 6.44
N ARG A 209 12.11 -13.62 6.49
CA ARG A 209 11.83 -12.89 7.73
C ARG A 209 10.32 -12.77 7.88
N GLY A 210 9.83 -12.70 9.10
CA GLY A 210 8.40 -12.51 9.33
C GLY A 210 8.07 -11.90 10.66
N VAL A 211 6.82 -11.46 10.81
CA VAL A 211 6.26 -10.99 12.07
C VAL A 211 4.94 -11.70 12.32
N ALA A 212 4.91 -12.55 13.35
CA ALA A 212 3.71 -13.12 13.93
C ALA A 212 3.19 -12.14 14.98
N TYR A 213 1.99 -11.60 14.79
CA TYR A 213 1.40 -10.64 15.72
C TYR A 213 0.12 -11.18 16.35
N SER A 214 -0.06 -10.89 17.64
CA SER A 214 -1.26 -11.19 18.41
C SER A 214 -1.75 -9.94 19.12
N VAL A 215 -3.02 -9.59 18.94
CA VAL A 215 -3.65 -8.40 19.53
C VAL A 215 -4.82 -8.84 20.41
N GLY A 216 -4.67 -8.66 21.72
CA GLY A 216 -5.70 -9.00 22.70
C GLY A 216 -5.99 -10.50 22.86
N VAL A 217 -5.10 -11.36 22.33
CA VAL A 217 -5.14 -12.82 22.46
C VAL A 217 -3.82 -13.34 23.02
N SER A 218 -3.81 -14.59 23.47
CA SER A 218 -2.63 -15.22 24.08
C SER A 218 -1.43 -15.29 23.12
N ALA A 219 -0.23 -15.03 23.65
CA ALA A 219 1.04 -15.17 22.94
C ALA A 219 1.30 -16.60 22.41
N SER A 220 0.66 -17.60 23.00
CA SER A 220 0.74 -19.00 22.54
C SER A 220 0.29 -19.19 21.09
N ASN A 221 -0.62 -18.34 20.59
CA ASN A 221 -1.04 -18.38 19.19
C ASN A 221 0.12 -18.06 18.24
N ASN A 222 0.97 -17.10 18.59
CA ASN A 222 2.16 -16.78 17.79
C ASN A 222 3.15 -17.94 17.75
N ALA A 223 3.42 -18.58 18.90
CA ALA A 223 4.33 -19.72 18.96
C ALA A 223 3.86 -20.87 18.05
N ARG A 224 2.56 -21.23 18.13
CA ARG A 224 1.95 -22.26 17.29
C ARG A 224 2.02 -21.92 15.79
N MET A 225 1.79 -20.65 15.42
CA MET A 225 1.96 -20.17 14.04
C MET A 225 3.40 -20.32 13.55
N ILE A 226 4.37 -19.91 14.38
CA ILE A 226 5.79 -19.94 14.05
C ILE A 226 6.26 -21.37 13.84
N ASP A 227 5.90 -22.30 14.73
CA ASP A 227 6.33 -23.70 14.64
C ASP A 227 5.87 -24.36 13.35
N VAL A 228 4.59 -24.17 12.99
CA VAL A 228 4.02 -24.75 11.76
C VAL A 228 4.62 -24.12 10.50
N THR A 229 4.78 -22.80 10.50
CA THR A 229 5.39 -22.08 9.37
C THR A 229 6.83 -22.52 9.14
N ARG A 230 7.61 -22.65 10.22
CA ARG A 230 8.99 -23.14 10.16
C ARG A 230 9.06 -24.60 9.72
N GLY A 231 8.10 -25.43 10.12
CA GLY A 231 7.98 -26.81 9.64
C GLY A 231 7.88 -26.92 8.11
N ILE A 232 7.21 -25.96 7.46
CA ILE A 232 7.04 -25.91 6.01
C ILE A 232 8.25 -25.24 5.32
N LEU A 233 8.78 -24.15 5.90
CA LEU A 233 9.81 -23.33 5.25
C LEU A 233 11.25 -23.79 5.51
N ASN A 234 11.56 -24.37 6.68
CA ASN A 234 12.93 -24.80 7.02
C ASN A 234 13.55 -25.79 6.02
N PRO A 235 12.79 -26.75 5.43
CA PRO A 235 13.33 -27.65 4.40
C PRO A 235 13.77 -26.91 3.12
N LEU A 236 13.20 -25.74 2.84
CA LEU A 236 13.46 -24.95 1.63
C LEU A 236 14.50 -23.85 1.89
N VAL A 237 14.36 -23.12 2.99
CA VAL A 237 15.24 -22.02 3.39
C VAL A 237 15.61 -22.18 4.88
N PRO A 238 16.85 -22.53 5.21
CA PRO A 238 17.27 -22.72 6.60
C PRO A 238 17.29 -21.41 7.40
N ASP A 239 17.55 -20.26 6.74
CA ASP A 239 17.53 -18.93 7.37
C ASP A 239 16.10 -18.35 7.40
N THR A 240 15.22 -19.01 8.14
CA THR A 240 13.85 -18.54 8.41
C THR A 240 13.73 -18.03 9.84
N TYR A 241 13.44 -16.73 9.99
CA TYR A 241 13.30 -16.09 11.30
C TYR A 241 12.00 -15.28 11.39
N ILE A 242 11.16 -15.60 12.37
CA ILE A 242 9.86 -14.95 12.57
C ILE A 242 9.84 -14.31 13.96
N PHE A 243 9.61 -13.00 14.01
CA PHE A 243 9.46 -12.24 15.25
C PHE A 243 8.06 -12.45 15.83
N SER A 244 7.94 -12.61 17.14
CA SER A 244 6.65 -12.61 17.84
C SER A 244 6.40 -11.23 18.45
N ASP A 245 5.29 -10.60 18.06
CA ASP A 245 4.80 -9.35 18.61
C ASP A 245 3.44 -9.59 19.29
N VAL A 246 3.32 -9.19 20.56
CA VAL A 246 2.12 -9.37 21.36
C VAL A 246 1.71 -8.02 21.91
N SER A 247 0.52 -7.59 21.54
CA SER A 247 -0.04 -6.30 21.90
C SER A 247 -1.37 -6.48 22.62
N SER A 248 -1.67 -5.59 23.57
CA SER A 248 -3.00 -5.53 24.18
C SER A 248 -4.03 -4.98 23.20
N ALA A 249 -5.30 -5.36 23.39
CA ALA A 249 -6.39 -4.89 22.56
C ALA A 249 -6.54 -3.37 22.65
N PRO A 250 -6.71 -2.65 21.52
CA PRO A 250 -6.97 -1.23 21.56
C PRO A 250 -8.36 -0.94 22.13
N LEU A 251 -8.44 0.17 22.88
CA LEU A 251 -9.67 0.69 23.46
C LEU A 251 -10.17 1.84 22.59
N VAL A 252 -11.32 1.64 21.94
CA VAL A 252 -11.95 2.65 21.10
C VAL A 252 -13.08 3.32 21.90
N PRO A 253 -13.21 4.65 21.84
CA PRO A 253 -14.37 5.35 22.42
C PRO A 253 -15.67 4.82 21.81
N ALA A 254 -16.56 4.32 22.65
CA ALA A 254 -17.88 3.83 22.26
C ALA A 254 -18.90 4.45 23.22
N PRO A 255 -19.28 5.73 23.02
CA PRO A 255 -20.18 6.42 23.93
C PRO A 255 -21.55 5.71 23.94
N GLU A 256 -21.90 5.13 25.08
CA GLU A 256 -23.22 4.55 25.30
C GLU A 256 -24.15 5.61 25.91
N ARG A 257 -25.45 5.51 25.65
CA ARG A 257 -26.47 6.48 26.13
C ARG A 257 -26.46 6.65 27.66
N ASN A 258 -25.97 5.65 28.40
CA ASN A 258 -25.84 5.65 29.86
C ASN A 258 -24.42 5.97 30.37
N ASN A 259 -23.40 5.90 29.52
CA ASN A 259 -22.02 6.23 29.90
C ASN A 259 -21.24 6.84 28.72
N PRO A 260 -21.18 8.19 28.65
CA PRO A 260 -20.46 8.87 27.57
C PRO A 260 -18.94 8.64 27.57
N SER A 261 -18.36 8.05 28.63
CA SER A 261 -16.94 7.66 28.70
C SER A 261 -16.69 6.17 28.44
N ALA A 262 -17.70 5.40 28.01
CA ALA A 262 -17.53 3.98 27.72
C ALA A 262 -16.50 3.73 26.61
N LYS A 263 -15.62 2.75 26.83
CA LYS A 263 -14.59 2.30 25.89
C LYS A 263 -14.81 0.84 25.59
N LYS A 264 -14.79 0.47 24.30
CA LYS A 264 -14.94 -0.92 23.86
C LYS A 264 -13.61 -1.45 23.35
N LYS A 265 -13.29 -2.71 23.72
CA LYS A 265 -12.17 -3.44 23.12
C LYS A 265 -12.58 -3.87 21.71
N ILE A 266 -11.83 -3.42 20.71
CA ILE A 266 -12.05 -3.74 19.29
C ILE A 266 -10.73 -4.25 18.71
N GLY A 267 -10.77 -4.97 17.59
CA GLY A 267 -9.57 -5.37 16.85
C GLY A 267 -8.76 -6.49 17.50
N LEU A 268 -9.48 -7.43 18.12
CA LEU A 268 -8.92 -8.68 18.63
C LEU A 268 -8.57 -9.60 17.46
N GLY A 269 -7.44 -10.31 17.56
CA GLY A 269 -7.06 -11.28 16.55
C GLY A 269 -5.57 -11.53 16.52
N PHE A 270 -5.14 -12.31 15.55
CA PHE A 270 -3.73 -12.62 15.33
C PHE A 270 -3.48 -12.79 13.83
N GLY A 271 -2.23 -12.74 13.42
CA GLY A 271 -1.85 -12.93 12.04
C GLY A 271 -0.36 -13.11 11.87
N LEU A 272 0.01 -13.46 10.65
CA LEU A 272 1.38 -13.71 10.26
C LEU A 272 1.67 -12.94 8.96
N SER A 273 2.82 -12.27 8.97
CA SER A 273 3.42 -11.63 7.81
C SER A 273 4.75 -12.32 7.53
N LEU A 274 5.00 -12.71 6.28
CA LEU A 274 6.25 -13.32 5.84
C LEU A 274 6.79 -12.55 4.66
N VAL A 275 8.11 -12.31 4.65
CA VAL A 275 8.84 -11.68 3.56
C VAL A 275 10.06 -12.52 3.21
N ALA A 276 10.12 -12.96 1.96
CA ALA A 276 11.29 -13.61 1.38
C ALA A 276 12.19 -12.56 0.72
N GLU A 277 13.48 -12.58 1.06
CA GLU A 277 14.50 -11.70 0.47
C GLU A 277 15.42 -12.51 -0.45
N SER A 278 15.54 -12.07 -1.69
CA SER A 278 16.46 -12.62 -2.67
C SER A 278 17.85 -11.99 -2.61
N SER A 279 18.83 -12.68 -3.20
CA SER A 279 20.21 -12.17 -3.32
C SER A 279 20.33 -10.88 -4.13
N THR A 280 19.37 -10.58 -5.02
CA THR A 280 19.35 -9.37 -5.86
C THR A 280 18.52 -8.24 -5.25
N GLY A 281 17.96 -8.43 -4.05
CA GLY A 281 17.15 -7.43 -3.35
C GLY A 281 15.67 -7.41 -3.75
N CYS A 282 15.19 -8.40 -4.52
CA CYS A 282 13.77 -8.65 -4.74
C CYS A 282 13.11 -9.16 -3.45
N LEU A 283 11.87 -8.71 -3.20
CA LEU A 283 11.10 -9.01 -1.99
C LEU A 283 9.74 -9.57 -2.37
N PHE A 284 9.38 -10.69 -1.77
CA PHE A 284 8.08 -11.35 -1.89
C PHE A 284 7.40 -11.37 -0.54
N SER A 285 6.09 -11.14 -0.45
CA SER A 285 5.44 -10.89 0.83
C SER A 285 4.03 -11.46 0.89
N ALA A 286 3.80 -12.39 1.82
CA ALA A 286 2.49 -12.93 2.10
C ALA A 286 2.00 -12.50 3.48
N ASP A 287 0.71 -12.18 3.57
CA ASP A 287 0.06 -11.77 4.81
C ASP A 287 -1.26 -12.50 5.01
N VAL A 288 -1.41 -13.18 6.15
CA VAL A 288 -2.69 -13.79 6.54
C VAL A 288 -3.04 -13.39 7.96
N ALA A 289 -4.26 -12.86 8.12
CA ALA A 289 -4.81 -12.50 9.42
C ALA A 289 -6.03 -13.37 9.75
N SER A 290 -6.30 -13.53 11.04
CA SER A 290 -7.50 -14.22 11.51
C SER A 290 -8.77 -13.53 10.98
N PRO A 291 -9.75 -14.30 10.48
CA PRO A 291 -10.99 -13.72 9.98
C PRO A 291 -11.73 -12.97 11.11
N PRO A 292 -12.45 -11.87 10.81
CA PRO A 292 -13.15 -11.08 11.83
C PRO A 292 -14.27 -11.85 12.54
N SER A 293 -14.80 -12.91 11.92
CA SER A 293 -15.77 -13.84 12.50
C SER A 293 -15.16 -14.85 13.48
N GLY A 294 -13.83 -14.94 13.53
CA GLY A 294 -13.10 -15.98 14.25
C GLY A 294 -13.26 -17.37 13.65
N GLY A 295 -12.82 -18.38 14.40
CA GLY A 295 -13.06 -19.79 14.10
C GLY A 295 -11.91 -20.55 13.42
N GLN A 296 -10.80 -19.87 13.09
CA GLN A 296 -9.65 -20.51 12.45
C GLN A 296 -8.51 -20.72 13.46
N PRO A 297 -7.91 -21.92 13.53
CA PRO A 297 -6.79 -22.17 14.43
C PRO A 297 -5.51 -21.49 13.91
N PRO A 298 -4.59 -21.10 14.83
CA PRO A 298 -3.34 -20.45 14.46
C PRO A 298 -2.48 -21.29 13.51
N GLU A 299 -2.47 -22.61 13.65
CA GLU A 299 -1.73 -23.50 12.77
C GLU A 299 -2.15 -23.36 11.31
N ASP A 300 -3.46 -23.26 11.04
CA ASP A 300 -3.96 -23.17 9.67
C ASP A 300 -3.62 -21.82 9.04
N ILE A 301 -3.61 -20.74 9.83
CA ILE A 301 -3.14 -19.42 9.37
C ILE A 301 -1.66 -19.48 9.01
N GLY A 302 -0.84 -20.13 9.85
CA GLY A 302 0.58 -20.35 9.57
C GLY A 302 0.81 -21.13 8.26
N LYS A 303 0.07 -22.24 8.05
CA LYS A 303 0.12 -23.02 6.81
C LYS A 303 -0.28 -22.19 5.59
N GLN A 304 -1.41 -21.48 5.68
CA GLN A 304 -1.92 -20.65 4.59
C GLN A 304 -0.92 -19.56 4.20
N CYS A 305 -0.34 -18.87 5.19
CA CYS A 305 0.66 -17.83 4.93
C CYS A 305 1.94 -18.40 4.28
N ALA A 306 2.42 -19.56 4.74
CA ALA A 306 3.55 -20.23 4.14
C ALA A 306 3.28 -20.63 2.68
N TYR A 307 2.10 -21.21 2.40
CA TYR A 307 1.74 -21.59 1.03
C TYR A 307 1.50 -20.39 0.12
N GLN A 308 0.89 -19.31 0.61
CA GLN A 308 0.74 -18.07 -0.15
C GLN A 308 2.11 -17.47 -0.51
N LEU A 309 3.08 -17.50 0.41
CA LEU A 309 4.44 -17.04 0.13
C LEU A 309 5.09 -17.88 -0.98
N LEU A 310 4.95 -19.21 -0.90
CA LEU A 310 5.48 -20.12 -1.92
C LEU A 310 4.78 -19.93 -3.27
N GLU A 311 3.47 -19.65 -3.26
CA GLU A 311 2.71 -19.33 -4.46
C GLU A 311 3.21 -18.02 -5.09
N GLU A 312 3.41 -16.96 -4.31
CA GLU A 312 3.98 -15.71 -4.80
C GLU A 312 5.38 -15.88 -5.38
N ILE A 313 6.22 -16.71 -4.75
CA ILE A 313 7.55 -17.06 -5.26
C ILE A 313 7.42 -17.84 -6.58
N SER A 314 6.47 -18.77 -6.68
CA SER A 314 6.27 -19.60 -7.87
C SER A 314 5.75 -18.83 -9.07
N LYS A 315 5.01 -17.73 -8.86
CA LYS A 315 4.57 -16.80 -9.92
C LYS A 315 5.75 -16.15 -10.64
N GLY A 316 6.95 -16.20 -10.04
CA GLY A 316 8.19 -15.83 -10.70
C GLY A 316 8.35 -14.33 -10.89
N GLY A 317 9.39 -13.97 -11.65
CA GLY A 317 9.84 -12.60 -11.80
C GLY A 317 10.46 -12.01 -10.53
N CYS A 318 10.66 -10.70 -10.56
CA CYS A 318 11.43 -10.02 -9.53
C CYS A 318 10.59 -9.11 -8.62
N VAL A 319 9.30 -9.00 -8.89
CA VAL A 319 8.41 -8.05 -8.21
C VAL A 319 7.14 -8.79 -7.79
N ALA A 320 6.80 -8.73 -6.51
CA ALA A 320 5.54 -9.27 -6.01
C ALA A 320 4.32 -8.51 -6.58
N PRO A 321 3.16 -9.16 -6.76
CA PRO A 321 1.95 -8.52 -7.28
C PRO A 321 1.59 -7.22 -6.54
N ALA A 322 1.71 -7.21 -5.21
CA ALA A 322 1.39 -6.05 -4.38
C ALA A 322 2.36 -4.87 -4.56
N ALA A 323 3.62 -5.15 -4.92
CA ALA A 323 4.65 -4.14 -5.16
C ALA A 323 4.63 -3.57 -6.59
N PHE A 324 4.04 -4.32 -7.53
CA PHE A 324 4.05 -4.02 -8.97
C PHE A 324 3.60 -2.59 -9.27
N SER A 325 2.46 -2.17 -8.71
CA SER A 325 1.89 -0.84 -8.94
C SER A 325 2.78 0.29 -8.45
N THR A 326 3.47 0.08 -7.34
CA THR A 326 4.39 1.05 -6.74
C THR A 326 5.67 1.16 -7.56
N MET A 327 6.26 0.03 -7.97
CA MET A 327 7.50 0.02 -8.76
C MET A 327 7.30 0.62 -10.15
N ILE A 328 6.26 0.22 -10.87
CA ILE A 328 5.92 0.79 -12.18
C ILE A 328 5.57 2.27 -12.07
N GLY A 329 4.85 2.66 -11.02
CA GLY A 329 4.56 4.06 -10.73
C GLY A 329 5.83 4.90 -10.56
N LEU A 330 6.80 4.42 -9.78
CA LEU A 330 8.08 5.08 -9.57
C LEU A 330 8.94 5.12 -10.83
N MET A 331 9.00 4.04 -11.61
CA MET A 331 9.74 3.99 -12.88
C MET A 331 9.18 4.99 -13.89
N THR A 332 7.86 5.13 -13.97
CA THR A 332 7.21 6.10 -14.87
C THR A 332 7.55 7.54 -14.51
N MET A 333 7.75 7.83 -13.22
CA MET A 333 8.17 9.15 -12.71
C MET A 333 9.69 9.35 -12.67
N GLY A 334 10.47 8.36 -13.11
CA GLY A 334 11.93 8.42 -13.21
C GLY A 334 12.43 9.37 -14.30
N SER A 335 13.76 9.44 -14.48
CA SER A 335 14.38 10.15 -15.60
C SER A 335 13.90 9.61 -16.96
N GLU A 336 14.14 10.38 -18.02
CA GLU A 336 13.77 10.03 -19.42
C GLU A 336 14.62 8.89 -20.00
N ASP A 337 14.93 7.88 -19.20
CA ASP A 337 15.60 6.66 -19.61
C ASP A 337 14.67 5.45 -19.51
N VAL A 338 15.11 4.34 -20.07
CA VAL A 338 14.38 3.08 -20.07
C VAL A 338 14.71 2.30 -18.81
N GLY A 339 13.80 2.23 -17.84
CA GLY A 339 13.87 1.25 -16.77
C GLY A 339 13.42 -0.13 -17.27
N ARG A 340 14.04 -1.21 -16.78
CA ARG A 340 13.67 -2.59 -17.16
C ARG A 340 13.43 -3.42 -15.92
N ILE A 341 12.29 -4.09 -15.85
CA ILE A 341 11.98 -5.05 -14.78
C ILE A 341 11.53 -6.37 -15.37
N GLN A 342 11.97 -7.48 -14.78
CA GLN A 342 11.46 -8.80 -15.11
C GLN A 342 10.34 -9.16 -14.13
N VAL A 343 9.20 -9.55 -14.67
CA VAL A 343 8.01 -9.94 -13.89
C VAL A 343 7.44 -11.25 -14.43
N GLY A 344 6.76 -12.00 -13.55
CA GLY A 344 6.03 -13.19 -13.96
C GLY A 344 4.85 -12.84 -14.88
N ARG A 345 4.56 -13.73 -15.84
CA ARG A 345 3.47 -13.53 -16.81
C ARG A 345 2.09 -13.42 -16.15
N ASP A 346 1.88 -14.14 -15.05
CA ASP A 346 0.64 -14.10 -14.27
C ASP A 346 0.37 -12.73 -13.65
N ILE A 347 1.44 -11.99 -13.29
CA ILE A 347 1.33 -10.64 -12.71
C ILE A 347 0.89 -9.63 -13.78
N ILE A 348 1.38 -9.78 -15.01
CA ILE A 348 0.98 -8.92 -16.14
C ILE A 348 -0.47 -9.22 -16.55
N GLY A 349 -0.87 -10.49 -16.52
CA GLY A 349 -2.21 -10.94 -16.88
C GLY A 349 -3.31 -10.44 -15.93
N ASP A 350 -2.95 -9.98 -14.74
CA ASP A 350 -3.92 -9.47 -13.78
C ASP A 350 -4.64 -8.20 -14.27
N GLU A 351 -5.94 -8.12 -13.99
CA GLU A 351 -6.79 -7.01 -14.41
C GLU A 351 -6.29 -5.68 -13.82
N SER A 352 -5.74 -5.71 -12.60
CA SER A 352 -5.22 -4.54 -11.91
C SER A 352 -4.01 -3.93 -12.62
N SER A 353 -3.08 -4.78 -13.10
CA SER A 353 -1.88 -4.41 -13.86
C SER A 353 -2.23 -3.81 -15.22
N ILE A 354 -3.17 -4.42 -15.94
CA ILE A 354 -3.64 -3.92 -17.23
C ILE A 354 -4.35 -2.57 -17.06
N GLN A 355 -5.17 -2.43 -16.02
CA GLN A 355 -5.87 -1.19 -15.73
C GLN A 355 -4.88 -0.07 -15.37
N LEU A 356 -3.82 -0.38 -14.62
CA LEU A 356 -2.73 0.55 -14.32
C LEU A 356 -2.05 1.06 -15.59
N ALA A 357 -1.70 0.16 -16.53
CA ALA A 357 -1.11 0.52 -17.81
C ALA A 357 -1.99 1.47 -18.62
N ARG A 358 -3.30 1.16 -18.69
CA ARG A 358 -4.31 1.99 -19.37
C ARG A 358 -4.44 3.37 -18.74
N ASP A 359 -4.44 3.43 -17.41
CA ASP A 359 -4.55 4.69 -16.69
C ASP A 359 -3.30 5.55 -16.92
N LEU A 360 -2.09 4.98 -16.81
CA LEU A 360 -0.84 5.71 -17.08
C LEU A 360 -0.74 6.23 -18.52
N SER A 361 -1.17 5.43 -19.50
CA SER A 361 -1.25 5.87 -20.90
C SER A 361 -2.17 7.08 -21.07
N LYS A 362 -3.34 7.11 -20.41
CA LYS A 362 -4.24 8.27 -20.41
C LYS A 362 -3.64 9.51 -19.74
N PHE A 363 -2.78 9.33 -18.73
CA PHE A 363 -2.02 10.42 -18.13
C PHE A 363 -0.89 10.94 -19.03
N GLY A 364 -0.61 10.27 -20.16
CA GLY A 364 0.41 10.65 -21.12
C GLY A 364 1.78 10.04 -20.82
N ALA A 365 1.83 8.94 -20.07
CA ALA A 365 3.04 8.13 -19.97
C ALA A 365 3.26 7.35 -21.27
N PRO A 366 4.53 7.17 -21.71
CA PRO A 366 4.84 6.31 -22.83
C PRO A 366 4.41 4.86 -22.54
N GLY A 367 4.05 4.13 -23.60
CA GLY A 367 3.67 2.73 -23.49
C GLY A 367 4.79 1.84 -22.97
N TRP A 368 4.43 0.66 -22.47
CA TRP A 368 5.40 -0.32 -21.98
C TRP A 368 5.89 -1.20 -23.13
N GLY A 369 7.20 -1.38 -23.23
CA GLY A 369 7.80 -2.37 -24.12
C GLY A 369 7.85 -3.73 -23.44
N LEU A 370 7.15 -4.73 -23.97
CA LEU A 370 7.15 -6.10 -23.45
C LEU A 370 8.06 -6.98 -24.31
N ARG A 371 8.92 -7.76 -23.67
CA ARG A 371 9.78 -8.76 -24.32
C ARG A 371 9.87 -10.00 -23.44
N ASP A 372 9.89 -11.18 -24.04
CA ASP A 372 10.03 -12.42 -23.27
C ASP A 372 11.46 -12.54 -22.69
N ALA A 373 11.55 -13.07 -21.47
CA ALA A 373 12.81 -13.24 -20.74
C ALA A 373 13.50 -14.56 -21.12
N GLY A 374 13.86 -14.73 -22.40
CA GLY A 374 14.55 -15.94 -22.89
C GLY A 374 13.77 -17.26 -22.74
N ASP A 375 14.34 -18.35 -23.22
CA ASP A 375 13.60 -19.61 -23.47
C ASP A 375 13.31 -20.45 -22.20
N ASP A 376 14.02 -20.23 -21.09
CA ASP A 376 13.93 -21.10 -19.89
C ASP A 376 13.01 -20.55 -18.78
N SER A 377 12.53 -19.31 -18.89
CA SER A 377 11.67 -18.69 -17.87
C SER A 377 10.37 -18.16 -18.48
N ASN A 378 9.22 -18.46 -17.87
CA ASN A 378 7.91 -17.91 -18.28
C ASN A 378 7.72 -16.44 -17.83
N ASP A 379 8.83 -15.71 -17.78
CA ASP A 379 8.90 -14.33 -17.31
C ASP A 379 8.93 -13.35 -18.48
N VAL A 380 8.48 -12.13 -18.24
CA VAL A 380 8.42 -11.06 -19.23
C VAL A 380 9.19 -9.86 -18.70
N ILE A 381 10.03 -9.30 -19.56
CA ILE A 381 10.75 -8.05 -19.32
C ILE A 381 9.84 -6.90 -19.75
N ILE A 382 9.50 -6.04 -18.79
CA ILE A 382 8.82 -4.77 -19.00
C ILE A 382 9.86 -3.66 -19.06
N SER A 383 9.89 -2.97 -20.18
CA SER A 383 10.64 -1.73 -20.39
C SER A 383 9.70 -0.55 -20.25
N VAL A 384 9.93 0.31 -19.25
CA VAL A 384 9.16 1.54 -19.00
C VAL A 384 10.06 2.72 -19.26
N VAL A 385 9.63 3.64 -20.12
CA VAL A 385 10.32 4.91 -20.33
C VAL A 385 9.81 5.91 -19.30
N GLY A 386 10.72 6.47 -18.48
CA GLY A 386 10.34 7.49 -17.51
C GLY A 386 9.99 8.81 -18.18
N ARG A 387 9.13 9.60 -17.54
CA ARG A 387 8.66 10.89 -18.08
C ARG A 387 9.48 12.09 -17.61
N GLY A 388 10.39 11.90 -16.65
CA GLY A 388 11.13 13.01 -16.05
C GLY A 388 10.28 13.94 -15.20
N ILE A 389 9.05 13.56 -14.82
CA ILE A 389 8.22 14.35 -13.90
C ILE A 389 8.72 14.15 -12.48
N GLY A 390 9.65 15.02 -12.10
CA GLY A 390 10.19 15.10 -10.76
C GLY A 390 9.39 15.97 -9.81
N ASN A 391 9.96 16.20 -8.63
CA ASN A 391 9.41 17.12 -7.64
C ASN A 391 9.36 18.57 -8.16
N VAL A 392 8.15 19.06 -8.46
CA VAL A 392 7.89 20.42 -8.97
C VAL A 392 8.06 21.50 -7.88
N GLY A 393 7.93 21.14 -6.60
CA GLY A 393 7.85 22.09 -5.49
C GLY A 393 9.18 22.42 -4.81
N ARG A 394 10.28 21.72 -5.14
CA ARG A 394 11.56 21.89 -4.45
C ARG A 394 12.31 23.12 -4.96
N LYS A 395 12.66 24.04 -4.04
CA LYS A 395 13.63 25.10 -4.33
C LYS A 395 14.99 24.43 -4.59
N VAL A 396 15.55 24.63 -5.76
CA VAL A 396 16.96 24.33 -6.02
C VAL A 396 17.74 25.31 -5.15
N ALA A 397 18.46 24.79 -4.16
CA ALA A 397 19.32 25.57 -3.29
C ALA A 397 20.71 25.67 -3.91
#